data_AF-D2SZ08-F1
#
_entry.id   AF-D2SZ08-F1
#
_cell.length_a   1.000
_cell.length_b   1.000
_cell.length_c   1.000
_cell.angle_alpha   90.00
_cell.angle_beta   90.00
_cell.angle_gamma   90.00
#
_symmetry.space_group_name_H-M   'P 1'
#
loop_
_entity.id
_entity.type
_entity.pdbx_description
1 polymer ?
#
loop_
_entity_poly.entity_id
_entity_poly.type
_entity_poly.pdbx_seq_one_letter_code
_entity_poly.pdbx_strand_id
1 'polypeptide(L)' 'MRTLVAILIGLVAGFFAGLVVDQIIGVIGLLTSGDLGGFRFLPLVLAAVGAVVAVVVDRQRQHRNAPPRR' A
#
# COMPACT_ATOMS: atom_id res chain seq x y z
N MET A 1 15.27 -11.37 15.47
CA MET A 1 14.54 -10.23 16.06
C MET A 1 14.43 -9.03 15.12
N ARG A 2 15.51 -8.61 14.44
CA ARG A 2 15.49 -7.46 13.51
C ARG A 2 14.41 -7.54 12.40
N THR A 3 14.17 -8.71 11.83
CA THR A 3 13.13 -8.94 10.81
C THR A 3 11.71 -8.80 11.37
N LEU A 4 11.46 -9.32 12.57
CA LEU A 4 10.17 -9.18 13.25
C LEU A 4 9.83 -7.70 13.51
N VAL A 5 10.83 -6.93 13.96
CA VAL A 5 10.70 -5.48 14.18
C VAL A 5 10.43 -4.74 12.87
N ALA A 6 11.14 -5.09 11.80
CA ALA A 6 10.89 -4.48 10.48
C ALA A 6 9.47 -4.78 9.95
N ILE A 7 8.96 -6.00 10.16
CA ILE A 7 7.60 -6.39 9.78
C ILE A 7 6.56 -5.60 10.59
N LEU A 8 6.75 -5.51 11.91
CA LEU A 8 5.85 -4.75 12.79
C LEU A 8 5.81 -3.27 12.40
N ILE A 9 6.97 -2.66 12.15
CA ILE A 9 7.04 -1.25 11.71
C ILE A 9 6.35 -1.09 10.37
N GLY A 10 6.59 -1.97 9.40
CA GLY A 10 5.95 -1.93 8.09
C GLY A 10 4.43 -2.09 8.19
N LEU A 11 3.94 -2.97 9.06
CA LEU A 11 2.52 -3.20 9.29
C LEU A 11 1.85 -1.98 9.90
N VAL A 12 2.43 -1.42 10.96
CA VAL A 12 1.88 -0.26 11.66
C VAL A 12 1.93 0.98 10.76
N ALA A 13 3.08 1.26 10.14
CA ALA A 13 3.23 2.40 9.24
C ALA A 13 2.30 2.28 8.01
N GLY A 14 2.19 1.08 7.44
CA GLY A 14 1.30 0.81 6.31
C GLY A 14 -0.18 0.97 6.68
N PHE A 15 -0.59 0.54 7.87
CA PHE A 15 -1.96 0.70 8.36
C PHE A 15 -2.34 2.17 8.50
N PHE A 16 -1.52 2.97 9.19
CA PHE A 16 -1.77 4.40 9.35
C PHE A 16 -1.72 5.16 8.01
N ALA A 17 -0.76 4.84 7.14
CA ALA A 17 -0.71 5.42 5.80
C ALA A 17 -1.97 5.09 4.99
N GLY A 18 -2.47 3.85 5.08
CA GLY A 18 -3.71 3.42 4.44
C GLY A 18 -4.93 4.22 4.93
N LEU A 19 -5.06 4.44 6.23
CA LEU A 19 -6.15 5.26 6.79
C LEU A 19 -6.11 6.70 6.29
N VAL A 20 -4.92 7.30 6.24
CA VAL A 20 -4.76 8.68 5.73
C VAL A 20 -5.15 8.75 4.25
N VAL A 21 -4.73 7.78 3.44
CA VAL A 21 -5.08 7.71 2.02
C VAL A 21 -6.59 7.54 1.82
N ASP A 22 -7.24 6.68 2.61
CA ASP A 22 -8.70 6.50 2.57
C ASP A 22 -9.44 7.82 2.87
N GLN A 23 -8.99 8.56 3.89
CA GLN A 23 -9.55 9.85 4.26
C GLN A 23 -9.38 10.90 3.15
N ILE A 24 -8.20 10.96 2.53
CA ILE A 24 -7.92 11.87 1.41
C ILE A 24 -8.84 11.55 0.23
N ILE A 25 -9.01 10.27 -0.12
CA ILE A 25 -9.91 9.85 -1.19
C ILE A 25 -11.36 10.23 -0.86
N GLY A 26 -11.81 10.01 0.37
CA GLY A 26 -13.14 10.40 0.82
C GLY A 26 -13.39 11.90 0.71
N VAL A 27 -12.42 12.72 1.14
CA VAL A 27 -12.50 14.18 1.04
C VAL A 27 -12.52 14.64 -0.42
N ILE A 28 -11.65 14.10 -1.27
CA ILE A 28 -11.63 14.42 -2.70
C ILE A 28 -12.96 14.03 -3.35
N GLY A 29 -13.47 12.83 -3.07
CA GLY A 29 -14.76 12.37 -3.59
C GLY A 29 -15.93 13.24 -3.19
N LEU A 30 -15.96 13.68 -1.92
CA LEU A 30 -16.96 14.64 -1.43
C LEU A 30 -16.88 15.98 -2.16
N LEU A 31 -15.66 16.51 -2.36
CA LEU A 31 -15.46 17.81 -3.00
C LEU A 31 -15.76 17.78 -4.51
N THR A 32 -15.48 16.67 -5.20
CA THR A 32 -15.69 16.57 -6.65
C THR A 32 -17.11 16.16 -7.03
N SER A 33 -17.73 15.28 -6.24
CA SER A 33 -19.01 14.66 -6.59
C SER A 33 -20.18 15.20 -5.74
N GLY A 34 -19.90 16.00 -4.71
CA GLY A 34 -20.92 16.51 -3.78
C GLY A 34 -21.51 15.44 -2.86
N ASP A 35 -20.97 14.22 -2.90
CA ASP A 35 -21.48 13.06 -2.19
C ASP A 35 -20.33 12.33 -1.49
N LEU A 36 -20.55 11.91 -0.24
CA LEU A 36 -19.60 11.14 0.56
C LEU A 36 -19.27 9.77 -0.08
N GLY A 37 -20.07 9.34 -1.06
CA GLY A 37 -19.91 8.08 -1.79
C GLY A 37 -19.05 8.11 -3.06
N GLY A 38 -18.49 9.27 -3.43
CA GLY A 38 -18.00 9.57 -4.79
C GLY A 38 -17.01 8.59 -5.44
N PHE A 39 -16.28 7.77 -4.68
CA PHE A 39 -15.43 6.71 -5.24
C PHE A 39 -15.28 5.54 -4.27
N ARG A 40 -16.39 4.91 -3.88
CA ARG A 40 -16.43 3.76 -2.94
C ARG A 40 -15.45 2.61 -3.30
N PHE A 41 -15.06 2.49 -4.57
CA PHE A 41 -14.13 1.47 -5.05
C PHE A 41 -12.68 1.95 -5.23
N LEU A 42 -12.39 3.25 -5.19
CA LEU A 42 -11.04 3.75 -5.42
C LEU A 42 -10.05 3.36 -4.31
N PRO A 43 -10.39 3.42 -3.01
CA PRO A 43 -9.52 2.89 -1.96
C PRO A 43 -9.28 1.38 -2.12
N LEU A 44 -10.32 0.63 -2.49
CA LEU A 44 -10.24 -0.83 -2.68
C LEU A 44 -9.34 -1.20 -3.87
N VAL A 45 -9.49 -0.49 -4.99
CA VAL A 45 -8.66 -0.67 -6.19
C VAL A 45 -7.21 -0.27 -5.90
N LEU A 46 -6.98 0.86 -5.20
CA LEU A 46 -5.64 1.31 -4.86
C LEU A 46 -4.94 0.35 -3.89
N ALA A 47 -5.68 -0.20 -2.93
CA ALA A 47 -5.19 -1.23 -2.01
C ALA A 47 -4.82 -2.52 -2.77
N ALA A 48 -5.68 -2.98 -3.68
CA ALA A 48 -5.41 -4.16 -4.51
C ALA A 48 -4.18 -3.94 -5.40
N VAL A 49 -4.08 -2.80 -6.07
CA VAL A 49 -2.92 -2.44 -6.91
C VAL A 49 -1.66 -2.33 -6.06
N GLY A 50 -1.72 -1.68 -4.90
CA GLY A 50 -0.60 -1.55 -3.96
C GLY A 50 -0.10 -2.92 -3.48
N ALA A 51 -1.00 -3.85 -3.16
CA ALA A 51 -0.63 -5.21 -2.76
C ALA A 51 0.08 -5.97 -3.89
N VAL A 52 -0.44 -5.88 -5.12
CA VAL A 52 0.20 -6.52 -6.29
C VAL A 52 1.57 -5.92 -6.56
N VAL A 53 1.68 -4.58 -6.56
CA VAL A 53 2.95 -3.88 -6.80
C VAL A 53 3.97 -4.22 -5.72
N ALA A 54 3.57 -4.27 -4.44
CA ALA A 54 4.46 -4.64 -3.34
C ALA A 54 5.07 -6.03 -3.53
N VAL A 55 4.24 -7.02 -3.91
CA VAL A 55 4.71 -8.39 -4.20
C VAL A 55 5.67 -8.43 -5.39
N VAL A 56 5.36 -7.69 -6.46
CA VAL A 56 6.22 -7.62 -7.66
C VAL A 56 7.57 -6.98 -7.32
N VAL A 57 7.58 -5.88 -6.58
CA VAL A 57 8.80 -5.18 -6.18
C VAL A 57 9.65 -6.04 -5.25
N ASP A 58 9.04 -6.75 -4.30
CA ASP A 58 9.77 -7.65 -3.40
C ASP A 58 10.44 -8.79 -4.18
N ARG A 59 9.70 -9.42 -5.11
CA ARG A 59 10.27 -10.44 -6.01
C ARG A 59 11.41 -9.89 -6.86
N GLN A 60 11.28 -8.70 -7.44
CA GLN A 60 12.37 -8.09 -8.22
C GLN A 60 13.61 -7.81 -7.37
N ARG A 61 13.44 -7.37 -6.13
CA ARG A 61 14.57 -7.15 -5.20
C ARG A 61 15.26 -8.46 -4.83
N GLN A 62 14.52 -9.54 -4.63
CA GLN A 62 15.10 -10.87 -4.37
C GLN A 62 15.91 -11.37 -5.57
N HIS A 63 15.42 -11.19 -6.80
CA HIS A 63 16.15 -11.57 -8.00
C HIS A 63 17.43 -10.75 -8.22
N ARG A 64 17.42 -9.45 -7.93
CA ARG A 64 18.62 -8.60 -8.05
C ARG A 64 19.70 -8.92 -7.02
N ASN A 65 19.32 -9.44 -5.86
CA ASN A 65 20.24 -9.78 -4.78
C ASN A 65 20.69 -11.24 -4.80
N ALA A 66 20.39 -11.99 -5.87
CA ALA A 66 20.89 -13.36 -6.02
C ALA A 66 22.43 -13.32 -6.13
N PRO A 67 23.17 -13.95 -5.19
CA PRO A 67 24.62 -13.92 -5.21
C PRO A 67 25.15 -14.66 -6.45
N PRO A 68 26.27 -14.19 -7.05
CA PRO A 68 26.87 -14.89 -8.17
C PRO A 68 27.26 -16.29 -7.70
N ARG A 69 26.68 -17.32 -8.32
CA ARG A 69 27.14 -18.70 -8.16
C ARG A 69 28.57 -18.75 -8.68
N ARG A 70 29.52 -18.93 -7.75
CA ARG A 70 30.91 -19.29 -8.03
C ARG A 70 30.98 -20.54 -8.91
#